data_AF-A0A842PHB9-F1
#
_entry.id   AF-A0A842PHB9-F1
#
_cell.length_a   1.000
_cell.length_b   1.000
_cell.length_c   1.000
_cell.angle_alpha   90.00
_cell.angle_beta   90.00
_cell.angle_gamma   90.00
#
_symmetry.space_group_name_H-M   'P 1'
#
loop_
_entity.id
_entity.type
_entity.pdbx_description
1 polymer ?
#
loop_
_entity_poly.entity_id
_entity_poly.type
_entity_poly.pdbx_seq_one_letter_code
_entity_poly.pdbx_strand_id
1 'polypeptide(L)'
;MPEHNEGFVPHVFHEISAAEMEARSSEFLEMMDRRRTTRHFSTRSVSRSLIEKAIMAASTAPSGAHLQPWTFVAISNPDLKGKIREAAEIEEKRFYEERIPDEWEEVLAPLGTDYVKEHIT
;
A
#
# COMPACT_ATOMS: atom_id res chain seq x y z
N MET A 1 16.99 10.94 -39.23
CA MET A 1 16.49 10.00 -38.22
C MET A 1 15.20 9.43 -38.76
N PRO A 2 15.12 8.12 -39.06
CA PRO A 2 13.88 7.56 -39.58
C PRO A 2 12.80 7.67 -38.49
N GLU A 3 11.62 8.14 -38.89
CA GLU A 3 10.49 8.45 -38.02
C GLU A 3 10.03 7.20 -37.26
N HIS A 4 10.42 7.07 -35.99
CA HIS A 4 9.88 6.07 -35.05
C HIS A 4 8.47 6.48 -34.59
N ASN A 5 7.52 6.55 -35.52
CA ASN A 5 6.12 6.85 -35.23
C ASN A 5 5.22 5.60 -35.27
N GLU A 6 5.77 4.43 -35.60
CA GLU A 6 5.01 3.17 -35.52
C GLU A 6 4.68 2.82 -34.07
N GLY A 7 3.39 2.61 -33.80
CA GLY A 7 2.89 2.18 -32.49
C GLY A 7 2.55 3.30 -31.49
N PHE A 8 2.77 4.57 -31.83
CA PHE A 8 2.34 5.69 -30.99
C PHE A 8 0.87 6.04 -31.24
N VAL A 9 0.14 6.36 -30.18
CA VAL A 9 -1.25 6.85 -30.23
C VAL A 9 -1.33 8.27 -29.66
N PRO A 10 -2.14 9.18 -30.24
CA PRO A 10 -2.35 10.50 -29.66
C PRO A 10 -2.90 10.41 -28.24
N HIS A 11 -2.33 11.18 -27.32
CA HIS A 11 -2.87 11.29 -25.97
C HIS A 11 -4.13 12.16 -25.98
N VAL A 12 -5.25 11.60 -25.52
CA VAL A 12 -6.50 12.34 -25.34
C VAL A 12 -6.47 13.00 -23.96
N PHE A 13 -6.07 14.27 -23.93
CA PHE A 13 -6.12 15.09 -22.72
C PHE A 13 -7.41 15.92 -22.70
N HIS A 14 -8.17 15.83 -21.62
CA HIS A 14 -9.35 16.66 -21.38
C HIS A 14 -9.00 17.72 -20.34
N GLU A 15 -8.69 18.92 -20.81
CA GLU A 15 -8.42 20.06 -19.93
C GLU A 15 -9.71 20.46 -19.17
N ILE A 16 -9.56 20.71 -17.88
CA ILE A 16 -10.62 21.23 -17.00
C ILE A 16 -10.27 22.65 -16.57
N SER A 17 -11.24 23.43 -16.10
CA SER A 17 -10.97 24.82 -15.69
C SER A 17 -10.02 24.90 -14.50
N ALA A 18 -9.23 25.96 -14.38
CA ALA A 18 -8.33 26.16 -13.25
C ALA A 18 -9.07 26.12 -11.90
N ALA A 19 -10.29 26.67 -11.83
CA ALA A 19 -11.13 26.61 -10.64
C ALA A 19 -11.54 25.17 -10.28
N GLU A 20 -11.83 24.32 -11.29
CA GLU A 20 -12.15 22.91 -11.07
C GLU A 20 -10.90 22.09 -10.69
N MET A 21 -9.74 22.41 -11.26
CA MET A 21 -8.47 21.80 -10.85
C MET A 21 -8.19 22.05 -9.35
N GLU A 22 -8.36 23.29 -8.89
CA GLU A 22 -8.13 23.69 -7.51
C GLU A 22 -9.12 23.04 -6.54
N ALA A 23 -10.39 22.93 -6.93
CA ALA A 23 -11.40 22.25 -6.14
C ALA A 23 -11.06 20.76 -5.95
N ARG A 24 -10.74 20.06 -7.06
CA ARG A 24 -10.41 18.62 -7.02
C ARG A 24 -9.12 18.33 -6.26
N SER A 25 -8.10 19.19 -6.38
CA SER A 25 -6.84 19.02 -5.66
C SER A 25 -7.05 19.17 -4.15
N SER A 26 -7.85 20.16 -3.73
CA SER A 26 -8.20 20.39 -2.33
C SER A 26 -8.97 19.22 -1.73
N GLU A 27 -10.02 18.74 -2.41
CA GLU A 27 -10.81 17.57 -1.97
C GLU A 27 -9.95 16.32 -1.83
N PHE A 28 -9.06 16.07 -2.81
CA PHE A 28 -8.16 14.93 -2.77
C PHE A 28 -7.16 15.03 -1.63
N LEU A 29 -6.57 16.20 -1.39
CA LEU A 29 -5.67 16.44 -0.28
C LEU A 29 -6.35 16.18 1.06
N GLU A 30 -7.56 16.73 1.28
CA GLU A 30 -8.34 16.50 2.49
C GLU A 30 -8.68 15.02 2.70
N MET A 31 -9.03 14.31 1.62
CA MET A 31 -9.30 12.87 1.68
C MET A 31 -8.06 12.08 2.10
N MET A 32 -6.90 12.41 1.53
CA MET A 32 -5.64 11.72 1.79
C MET A 32 -5.07 12.04 3.17
N ASP A 33 -5.25 13.27 3.68
CA ASP A 33 -4.81 13.69 5.02
C ASP A 33 -5.53 12.93 6.15
N ARG A 34 -6.79 12.54 5.91
CA ARG A 34 -7.57 11.71 6.85
C ARG A 34 -7.03 10.28 6.98
N ARG A 35 -6.19 9.81 6.05
CA ARG A 35 -5.66 8.44 6.09
C ARG A 35 -4.67 8.28 7.24
N ARG A 36 -4.98 7.38 8.16
CA ARG A 36 -4.07 6.98 9.24
C ARG A 36 -3.70 5.50 9.11
N THR A 37 -2.48 5.16 9.50
CA THR A 37 -2.11 3.75 9.68
C THR A 37 -2.89 3.22 10.88
N THR A 38 -3.74 2.22 10.66
CA THR A 38 -4.41 1.48 11.74
C THR A 38 -3.74 0.15 11.94
N ARG A 39 -3.65 -0.28 13.20
CA ARG A 39 -3.15 -1.61 13.61
C ARG A 39 -4.24 -2.48 14.23
N HIS A 40 -5.47 -1.96 14.27
CA HIS A 40 -6.63 -2.64 14.83
C HIS A 40 -7.68 -2.79 13.72
N PHE A 41 -7.97 -4.04 13.35
CA PHE A 41 -8.87 -4.37 12.25
C PHE A 41 -10.07 -5.17 12.75
N SER A 42 -11.22 -4.96 12.13
CA SER A 42 -12.43 -5.74 12.38
C SER A 42 -12.34 -7.09 11.65
N THR A 43 -12.96 -8.12 12.21
CA THR A 43 -13.16 -9.43 11.56
C THR A 43 -14.25 -9.43 10.48
N ARG A 44 -14.90 -8.28 10.25
CA ARG A 44 -15.93 -8.13 9.20
C ARG A 44 -15.33 -8.39 7.82
N SER A 45 -15.95 -9.28 7.06
CA SER A 45 -15.55 -9.57 5.68
C SER A 45 -15.65 -8.34 4.77
N VAL A 46 -14.68 -8.20 3.86
CA VAL A 46 -14.69 -7.19 2.79
C VAL A 46 -14.94 -7.89 1.45
N SER A 47 -15.66 -7.23 0.54
CA SER A 47 -15.89 -7.77 -0.80
C SER A 47 -14.59 -7.95 -1.56
N ARG A 48 -14.42 -9.12 -2.17
CA ARG A 48 -13.27 -9.43 -3.03
C ARG A 48 -13.08 -8.41 -4.15
N SER A 49 -14.18 -7.93 -4.76
CA SER A 49 -14.12 -6.93 -5.84
C SER A 49 -13.49 -5.61 -5.40
N LEU A 50 -13.64 -5.23 -4.13
CA LEU A 50 -13.01 -4.01 -3.60
C LEU A 50 -11.49 -4.19 -3.50
N ILE A 51 -11.03 -5.36 -3.06
CA ILE A 51 -9.60 -5.69 -3.00
C ILE A 51 -8.99 -5.74 -4.40
N GLU A 52 -9.69 -6.37 -5.35
CA GLU A 52 -9.25 -6.42 -6.75
C GLU A 52 -9.12 -5.02 -7.36
N LYS A 53 -10.09 -4.13 -7.15
CA LYS A 53 -10.02 -2.74 -7.63
C LYS A 53 -8.87 -1.96 -7.00
N ALA A 54 -8.59 -2.16 -5.72
CA ALA A 54 -7.44 -1.54 -5.07
C ALA A 54 -6.12 -2.00 -5.68
N ILE A 55 -5.98 -3.31 -5.97
CA ILE A 55 -4.80 -3.87 -6.64
C ILE A 55 -4.69 -3.36 -8.08
N MET A 56 -5.80 -3.30 -8.82
CA MET A 56 -5.82 -2.76 -10.18
C MET A 56 -5.38 -1.29 -10.21
N ALA A 57 -5.85 -0.48 -9.27
CA ALA A 57 -5.41 0.92 -9.13
C ALA A 57 -3.91 1.01 -8.81
N ALA A 58 -3.38 0.17 -7.91
CA ALA A 58 -1.95 0.13 -7.63
C ALA A 58 -1.11 -0.24 -8.88
N SER A 59 -1.63 -1.15 -9.71
CA SER A 59 -0.96 -1.59 -10.94
C SER A 59 -0.93 -0.56 -12.07
N THR A 60 -1.57 0.61 -11.91
CA THR A 60 -1.45 1.72 -12.88
C THR A 60 -0.22 2.58 -12.64
N ALA A 61 0.58 2.30 -11.61
CA ALA A 61 1.84 2.99 -11.38
C ALA A 61 2.76 2.88 -12.62
N PRO A 62 3.58 3.92 -12.93
CA PRO A 62 4.60 3.79 -13.96
C PRO A 62 5.66 2.78 -13.54
N SER A 63 6.29 2.10 -14.51
CA SER A 63 7.40 1.18 -14.27
C SER A 63 8.45 1.31 -15.37
N GLY A 64 9.72 1.10 -15.00
CA GLY A 64 10.84 1.13 -15.94
C GLY A 64 10.61 0.14 -17.07
N ALA A 65 10.75 0.61 -18.31
CA ALA A 65 10.48 -0.16 -19.53
C ALA A 65 9.09 -0.87 -19.54
N HIS A 66 8.10 -0.32 -18.81
CA HIS A 66 6.76 -0.91 -18.67
C HIS A 66 6.75 -2.36 -18.17
N LEU A 67 7.74 -2.76 -17.37
CA LEU A 67 7.90 -4.16 -16.94
C LEU A 67 6.87 -4.62 -15.89
N GLN A 68 6.18 -3.69 -15.22
CA GLN A 68 5.22 -3.97 -14.14
C GLN A 68 5.75 -5.03 -13.12
N PRO A 69 6.91 -4.78 -12.48
CA PRO A 69 7.64 -5.81 -11.72
C PRO A 69 7.07 -6.04 -10.32
N TRP A 70 5.76 -6.20 -10.22
CA TRP A 70 5.03 -6.41 -8.96
C TRP A 70 4.15 -7.66 -9.04
N THR A 71 4.05 -8.35 -7.92
CA THR A 71 3.05 -9.40 -7.69
C THR A 71 2.31 -9.08 -6.41
N PHE A 72 0.99 -8.92 -6.51
CA PHE A 72 0.13 -8.71 -5.36
C PHE A 72 -0.47 -10.05 -4.92
N VAL A 73 -0.16 -10.49 -3.70
CA VAL A 73 -0.66 -11.76 -3.14
C VAL A 73 -1.76 -11.44 -2.11
N ALA A 74 -3.01 -11.68 -2.47
CA ALA A 74 -4.15 -11.49 -1.57
C ALA A 74 -4.51 -12.79 -0.86
N ILE A 75 -4.44 -12.80 0.49
CA ILE A 75 -4.62 -14.01 1.30
C ILE A 75 -5.88 -13.85 2.17
N SER A 76 -6.85 -14.76 2.00
CA SER A 76 -8.05 -14.84 2.84
C SER A 76 -8.14 -16.12 3.67
N ASN A 77 -7.32 -17.14 3.37
CA ASN A 77 -7.29 -18.40 4.09
C ASN A 77 -6.77 -18.19 5.54
N PRO A 78 -7.55 -18.51 6.58
CA PRO A 78 -7.17 -18.25 7.98
C PRO A 78 -5.96 -19.07 8.43
N ASP A 79 -5.85 -20.34 8.03
CA ASP A 79 -4.72 -21.20 8.40
C ASP A 79 -3.41 -20.67 7.84
N LEU A 80 -3.42 -20.16 6.60
CA LEU A 80 -2.25 -19.58 5.98
C LEU A 80 -1.86 -18.24 6.64
N LYS A 81 -2.84 -17.40 7.01
CA LYS A 81 -2.57 -16.17 7.77
C LYS A 81 -1.99 -16.48 9.15
N GLY A 82 -2.49 -17.51 9.83
CA GLY A 82 -1.94 -17.99 11.09
C GLY A 82 -0.46 -18.37 10.98
N LYS A 83 -0.08 -19.14 9.95
CA LYS A 83 1.33 -19.49 9.68
C LYS A 83 2.21 -18.28 9.41
N ILE A 84 1.69 -17.30 8.67
CA ILE A 84 2.41 -16.05 8.38
C ILE A 84 2.61 -15.23 9.66
N ARG A 85 1.57 -15.12 10.49
CA ARG A 85 1.64 -14.43 11.78
C ARG A 85 2.73 -15.03 12.68
N GLU A 86 2.71 -16.35 12.87
CA GLU A 86 3.69 -17.05 13.71
C GLU A 86 5.12 -16.76 13.24
N ALA A 87 5.38 -16.89 11.94
CA ALA A 87 6.70 -16.61 11.38
C ALA A 87 7.11 -15.13 11.55
N ALA A 88 6.17 -14.19 11.38
CA ALA A 88 6.44 -12.76 11.54
C ALA A 88 6.74 -12.39 13.00
N GLU A 89 5.98 -12.91 13.96
CA GLU A 89 6.18 -12.63 15.40
C GLU A 89 7.52 -13.19 15.90
N ILE A 90 7.98 -14.34 15.39
CA ILE A 90 9.31 -14.89 15.71
C ILE A 90 10.43 -13.95 15.24
N GLU A 91 10.38 -13.48 14.00
CA GLU A 91 11.40 -12.57 13.46
C GLU A 91 11.36 -11.19 14.11
N GLU A 92 10.16 -10.66 14.40
CA GLU A 92 10.00 -9.39 15.12
C GLU A 92 10.53 -9.49 16.54
N LYS A 93 10.22 -10.57 17.27
CA LYS A 93 10.76 -10.78 18.61
C LYS A 93 12.30 -10.77 18.60
N ARG A 94 12.90 -11.49 17.64
CA ARG A 94 14.35 -11.47 17.45
C ARG A 94 14.88 -10.08 17.12
N PHE A 95 14.16 -9.31 16.31
CA PHE A 95 14.53 -7.93 15.98
C PHE A 95 14.56 -7.05 17.23
N TYR A 96 13.51 -7.08 18.05
CA TYR A 96 13.41 -6.31 19.29
C TYR A 96 14.43 -6.76 20.36
N GLU A 97 14.77 -8.05 20.44
CA GLU A 97 15.70 -8.58 21.45
C GLU A 97 17.18 -8.47 21.06
N GLU A 98 17.52 -8.57 19.77
CA GLU A 98 18.92 -8.70 19.33
C GLU A 98 19.42 -7.55 18.43
N ARG A 99 18.54 -6.72 17.86
CA ARG A 99 18.87 -5.90 16.67
C ARG A 99 18.34 -4.47 16.65
N ILE A 100 17.82 -3.92 17.74
CA ILE A 100 17.44 -2.50 17.78
C ILE A 100 18.65 -1.67 18.25
N PRO A 101 19.25 -0.83 17.39
CA PRO A 101 20.11 0.25 17.87
C PRO A 101 19.26 1.23 18.70
N ASP A 102 19.84 1.82 19.73
CA ASP A 102 19.15 2.76 20.64
C ASP A 102 18.37 3.87 19.90
N GLU A 103 18.89 4.34 18.76
CA GLU A 103 18.26 5.34 17.88
C GLU A 103 16.90 4.89 17.30
N TRP A 104 16.68 3.58 17.14
CA TRP A 104 15.41 3.04 16.63
C TRP A 104 14.36 2.90 17.72
N GLU A 105 14.77 2.70 18.97
CA GLU A 105 13.85 2.58 20.11
C GLU A 105 13.07 3.89 20.34
N GLU A 106 13.78 5.03 20.28
CA GLU A 106 13.19 6.36 20.46
C GLU A 106 12.11 6.68 19.41
N VAL A 107 12.25 6.19 18.18
CA VAL A 107 11.34 6.47 17.07
C VAL A 107 10.13 5.52 17.08
N LEU A 108 10.30 4.29 17.57
CA LEU A 108 9.24 3.29 17.66
C LEU A 108 8.37 3.45 18.91
N ALA A 109 8.93 3.91 20.03
CA ALA A 109 8.19 4.04 21.29
C ALA A 109 6.89 4.86 21.17
N PRO A 110 6.85 6.01 20.44
CA PRO A 110 5.60 6.77 20.26
C PRO A 110 4.54 6.06 19.41
N LEU A 111 4.92 5.03 18.64
CA LEU A 111 4.02 4.30 17.76
C LEU A 111 3.26 3.18 18.49
N GLY A 112 3.68 2.83 19.71
CA GLY A 112 3.07 1.78 20.54
C GLY A 112 3.09 0.41 19.87
N THR A 113 4.11 0.12 19.06
CA THR A 113 4.27 -1.15 18.34
C THR A 113 5.13 -2.11 19.12
N ASP A 114 4.71 -3.37 19.15
CA ASP A 114 5.49 -4.49 19.68
C ASP A 114 5.62 -5.62 18.64
N TYR A 115 6.15 -6.76 19.08
CA TYR A 115 6.31 -7.94 18.25
C TYR A 115 4.99 -8.66 17.96
N VAL A 116 3.90 -8.38 18.70
CA VAL A 116 2.62 -9.08 18.56
C VAL A 116 1.85 -8.50 17.38
N LYS A 117 1.51 -9.33 16.39
CA LYS A 117 0.85 -8.89 15.16
C LYS A 117 -0.59 -9.39 15.12
N GLU A 118 -1.39 -8.96 16.10
CA GLU A 118 -2.80 -9.39 16.23
C GLU A 118 -3.63 -9.12 14.98
N HIS A 119 -3.26 -8.12 14.17
CA HIS A 119 -3.95 -7.79 12.93
C HIS A 119 -3.72 -8.79 11.78
N ILE A 120 -2.79 -9.73 11.92
CA ILE A 120 -2.57 -10.83 10.98
C ILE A 120 -3.45 -12.03 11.43
N THR A 121 -4.77 -11.85 11.38
CA THR A 121 -5.78 -12.91 11.58
C THR A 121 -6.31 -13.41 10.25
#